data_AF-A0A2A5AGS8-F1
#
_entry.id   AF-A0A2A5AGS8-F1
#
_cell.length_a   1.000
_cell.length_b   1.000
_cell.length_c   1.000
_cell.angle_alpha   90.00
_cell.angle_beta   90.00
_cell.angle_gamma   90.00
#
_symmetry.space_group_name_H-M   'P 1'
#
loop_
_entity.id
_entity.type
_entity.pdbx_description
1 polymer ?
#
loop_
_entity_poly.entity_id
_entity_poly.type
_entity_poly.pdbx_seq_one_letter_code
_entity_poly.pdbx_strand_id
1 'polypeptide(L)'
;MSNTTGNVVKYGLIAAVVGGMLYYGGESNNSTTQEEIDLNAVLDITVDTLYSFDEGLQGQQQYQSDYQDSYQDDYAAQAPADDTTLASESASEPSSADAASSAKDDAIMADFSRTLQDNLNAAHPALYPTALGVVPRSDASLLAFDDANGSQSYDEDETKLFIIEIDGENSRIVASSRSGAVNDHHFSGTSLLTGYLIGSMLARQRLAGVNPSRLANKKPATAKTAAKARAGSGSHSKGK
;
A
#
# COMPACT_ATOMS: atom_id res chain seq x y z
N MET A 1 5.26 -16.97 -61.67
CA MET A 1 4.67 -15.64 -61.95
C MET A 1 3.23 -15.84 -62.40
N SER A 2 2.27 -15.63 -61.50
CA SER A 2 0.86 -15.32 -61.82
C SER A 2 0.31 -14.54 -60.64
N ASN A 3 0.11 -13.24 -60.87
CA ASN A 3 -0.65 -12.34 -60.02
C ASN A 3 -2.15 -12.44 -60.42
N THR A 4 -3.03 -12.11 -59.47
CA THR A 4 -4.07 -11.05 -59.55
C THR A 4 -5.44 -11.51 -59.02
N THR A 5 -5.98 -10.71 -58.07
CA THR A 5 -7.40 -10.43 -57.71
C THR A 5 -8.26 -11.58 -57.19
N GLY A 6 -8.95 -11.49 -56.05
CA GLY A 6 -9.54 -10.34 -55.36
C GLY A 6 -11.06 -10.54 -55.33
N ASN A 7 -11.65 -10.70 -54.14
CA ASN A 7 -13.09 -10.43 -53.93
C ASN A 7 -13.37 -10.16 -52.45
N VAL A 8 -13.81 -8.92 -52.19
CA VAL A 8 -14.31 -8.40 -50.93
C VAL A 8 -15.84 -8.37 -51.04
N VAL A 9 -16.53 -9.08 -50.17
CA VAL A 9 -18.00 -8.98 -49.98
C VAL A 9 -18.20 -8.97 -48.46
N LYS A 10 -18.34 -7.83 -47.77
CA LYS A 10 -19.47 -6.88 -47.68
C LYS A 10 -20.81 -7.51 -47.26
N TYR A 11 -21.28 -7.01 -46.11
CA TYR A 11 -22.63 -7.02 -45.53
C TYR A 11 -23.01 -8.15 -44.56
N GLY A 12 -23.32 -7.71 -43.34
CA GLY A 12 -23.96 -8.49 -42.28
C GLY A 12 -24.20 -7.65 -41.02
N LEU A 13 -24.73 -6.43 -41.15
CA LEU A 13 -25.36 -5.72 -40.02
C LEU A 13 -26.65 -6.44 -39.67
N ILE A 14 -26.74 -7.00 -38.47
CA ILE A 14 -28.03 -7.32 -37.85
C ILE A 14 -28.08 -6.63 -36.50
N ALA A 15 -28.78 -5.50 -36.49
CA ALA A 15 -29.32 -4.88 -35.30
C ALA A 15 -30.58 -5.63 -34.87
N ALA A 16 -30.70 -5.95 -33.58
CA ALA A 16 -31.98 -6.17 -32.95
C ALA A 16 -31.92 -5.64 -31.51
N VAL A 17 -32.48 -4.45 -31.36
CA VAL A 17 -32.87 -3.77 -30.12
C VAL A 17 -34.22 -4.32 -29.69
N VAL A 18 -34.39 -4.63 -28.39
CA VAL A 18 -35.57 -4.52 -27.50
C VAL A 18 -35.17 -5.32 -26.24
N GLY A 19 -35.17 -4.84 -25.00
CA GLY A 19 -35.86 -3.71 -24.38
C GLY A 19 -36.44 -4.23 -23.05
N GLY A 20 -35.90 -3.76 -21.92
CA GLY A 20 -36.30 -4.20 -20.59
C GLY A 20 -35.73 -3.31 -19.49
N MET A 21 -35.98 -1.99 -19.58
CA MET A 21 -35.84 -1.06 -18.47
C MET A 21 -36.80 -1.47 -17.34
N LEU A 22 -36.26 -1.72 -16.15
CA LEU A 22 -36.91 -1.27 -14.92
C LEU A 22 -36.09 -0.12 -14.36
N TYR A 23 -36.71 1.04 -14.49
CA TYR A 23 -36.29 2.35 -14.06
C TYR A 23 -36.50 2.44 -12.55
N TYR A 24 -35.43 2.65 -11.78
CA TYR A 24 -35.54 3.34 -10.49
C TYR A 24 -34.71 4.61 -10.60
N GLY A 25 -35.42 5.73 -10.78
CA GLY A 25 -34.84 7.05 -10.88
C GLY A 25 -34.37 7.53 -9.52
N GLY A 26 -33.07 7.83 -9.45
CA GLY A 26 -32.53 8.87 -8.59
C GLY A 26 -31.76 9.82 -9.50
N GLU A 27 -32.26 11.04 -9.66
CA GLU A 27 -31.58 12.11 -10.38
C GLU A 27 -30.26 12.45 -9.65
N SER A 28 -29.17 11.80 -10.03
CA SER A 28 -27.82 12.26 -9.72
C SER A 28 -27.32 13.06 -10.90
N ASN A 29 -27.21 14.37 -10.68
CA ASN A 29 -26.49 15.29 -11.55
C ASN A 29 -25.02 14.82 -11.67
N ASN A 30 -24.73 13.98 -12.65
CA ASN A 30 -23.38 13.54 -12.98
C ASN A 30 -22.60 14.70 -13.63
N SER A 31 -22.12 15.63 -12.83
CA SER A 31 -20.79 16.16 -13.10
C SER A 31 -19.82 15.00 -12.91
N THR A 32 -18.96 14.77 -13.90
CA THR A 32 -17.92 13.72 -13.88
C THR A 32 -16.83 14.09 -12.86
N THR A 33 -17.20 14.23 -11.59
CA THR A 33 -16.26 14.11 -10.48
C THR A 33 -15.89 12.63 -10.44
N GLN A 34 -14.64 12.31 -10.80
CA GLN A 34 -14.07 10.99 -10.51
C GLN A 34 -14.50 10.59 -9.10
N GLU A 35 -15.17 9.45 -8.96
CA GLU A 35 -15.68 8.98 -7.67
C GLU A 35 -14.54 9.01 -6.66
N GLU A 36 -14.72 9.80 -5.61
CA GLU A 36 -13.76 9.89 -4.53
C GLU A 36 -13.89 8.61 -3.70
N ILE A 37 -12.78 7.88 -3.58
CA ILE A 37 -12.72 6.64 -2.80
C ILE A 37 -13.06 6.94 -1.34
N ASP A 38 -13.89 6.08 -0.75
CA ASP A 38 -14.23 6.16 0.67
C ASP A 38 -13.01 5.77 1.52
N LEU A 39 -12.32 6.78 2.04
CA LEU A 39 -11.15 6.59 2.88
C LEU A 39 -11.47 5.88 4.20
N ASN A 40 -12.71 5.93 4.71
CA ASN A 40 -13.06 5.20 5.93
C ASN A 40 -13.09 3.70 5.65
N ALA A 41 -13.71 3.29 4.55
CA ALA A 41 -13.74 1.88 4.15
C ALA A 41 -12.32 1.34 3.86
N VAL A 42 -11.47 2.15 3.23
CA VAL A 42 -10.03 1.84 3.06
C VAL A 42 -9.36 1.60 4.41
N LEU A 43 -9.58 2.48 5.39
CA LEU A 43 -8.98 2.38 6.71
C LEU A 43 -9.49 1.15 7.48
N ASP A 44 -10.79 0.87 7.44
CA ASP A 44 -11.39 -0.32 8.07
C ASP A 44 -10.76 -1.60 7.50
N ILE A 45 -10.71 -1.73 6.18
CA ILE A 45 -10.10 -2.88 5.51
C ILE A 45 -8.60 -2.99 5.85
N THR A 46 -7.90 -1.86 5.95
CA THR A 46 -6.48 -1.86 6.33
C THR A 46 -6.28 -2.37 7.75
N VAL A 47 -7.12 -1.94 8.70
CA VAL A 47 -7.09 -2.40 10.08
C VAL A 47 -7.40 -3.90 10.16
N ASP A 48 -8.44 -4.36 9.47
CA ASP A 48 -8.82 -5.78 9.43
C ASP A 48 -7.71 -6.63 8.79
N THR A 49 -7.09 -6.13 7.73
CA THR A 49 -5.93 -6.76 7.09
C THR A 49 -4.76 -6.86 8.07
N LEU A 50 -4.48 -5.80 8.82
CA LEU A 50 -3.40 -5.78 9.81
C LEU A 50 -3.62 -6.86 10.89
N TYR A 51 -4.84 -6.97 11.43
CA TYR A 51 -5.16 -7.99 12.43
C TYR A 51 -5.13 -9.42 11.87
N SER A 52 -5.73 -9.65 10.70
CA SER A 52 -5.73 -10.98 10.08
C SER A 52 -4.33 -11.45 9.64
N PHE A 53 -3.51 -10.52 9.16
CA PHE A 53 -2.11 -10.79 8.81
C PHE A 53 -1.28 -11.14 10.05
N ASP A 54 -1.53 -10.47 11.18
CA ASP A 54 -0.90 -10.76 12.46
C ASP A 54 -1.25 -12.18 12.96
N GLU A 55 -2.53 -12.55 12.92
CA GLU A 55 -3.00 -13.88 13.29
C GLU A 55 -2.42 -14.99 12.39
N GLY A 56 -2.40 -14.75 11.06
CA GLY A 56 -1.89 -15.72 10.08
C GLY A 56 -0.41 -16.06 10.28
N LEU A 57 0.41 -15.08 10.67
CA LEU A 57 1.84 -15.27 10.91
C LEU A 57 2.14 -15.93 12.26
N GLN A 58 1.34 -15.66 13.31
CA GLN A 58 1.47 -16.36 14.60
C GLN A 58 1.23 -17.87 14.42
N GLY A 59 0.25 -18.25 13.60
CA GLY A 59 0.00 -19.64 13.23
C GLY A 59 1.22 -20.30 12.58
N GLN A 60 1.91 -19.62 11.67
CA GLN A 60 3.09 -20.18 10.98
C GLN A 60 4.34 -20.31 11.89
N GLN A 61 4.53 -19.40 12.85
CA GLN A 61 5.67 -19.46 13.78
C GLN A 61 5.53 -20.60 14.79
N GLN A 62 4.31 -20.89 15.28
CA GLN A 62 4.09 -22.07 16.13
C GLN A 62 4.44 -23.37 15.39
N TYR A 63 4.10 -23.47 14.10
CA TYR A 63 4.46 -24.63 13.29
C TYR A 63 5.97 -24.77 13.03
N GLN A 64 6.76 -23.69 13.00
CA GLN A 64 8.23 -23.81 12.89
C GLN A 64 8.91 -24.15 14.22
N SER A 65 8.40 -23.64 15.35
CA SER A 65 8.96 -23.89 16.68
C SER A 65 8.87 -25.36 17.08
N ASP A 66 7.76 -26.03 16.75
CA ASP A 66 7.56 -27.45 17.05
C ASP A 66 8.49 -28.38 16.23
N TYR A 67 9.01 -27.91 15.10
CA TYR A 67 9.96 -28.67 14.27
C TYR A 67 11.43 -28.43 14.67
N GLN A 68 11.78 -27.24 15.17
CA GLN A 68 13.16 -26.91 15.55
C GLN A 68 13.62 -27.56 16.87
N ASP A 69 12.71 -27.92 17.78
CA ASP A 69 13.06 -28.57 19.06
C ASP A 69 13.48 -30.05 18.91
N SER A 70 13.40 -30.61 17.69
CA SER A 70 13.75 -32.00 17.42
C SER A 70 15.17 -32.23 16.86
N TYR A 71 15.97 -31.18 16.66
CA TYR A 71 17.33 -31.29 16.08
C TYR A 71 18.36 -30.38 16.75
N GLN A 72 18.30 -30.22 18.07
CA GLN A 72 19.28 -29.43 18.80
C GLN A 72 19.93 -30.20 19.95
N ASP A 73 20.44 -31.39 19.64
CA ASP A 73 21.51 -32.01 20.41
C ASP A 73 22.60 -32.48 19.42
N ASP A 74 23.87 -32.29 19.81
CA ASP A 74 25.08 -32.85 19.20
C ASP A 74 25.83 -32.11 18.07
N TYR A 75 26.06 -30.77 18.12
CA TYR A 75 27.28 -30.22 17.47
C TYR A 75 27.86 -29.00 18.20
N ALA A 76 28.39 -29.23 19.40
CA ALA A 76 29.40 -28.34 20.00
C ALA A 76 30.80 -28.87 19.64
N ALA A 77 31.47 -28.26 18.65
CA ALA A 77 32.91 -28.49 18.43
C ALA A 77 33.61 -27.34 17.67
N GLN A 78 34.58 -26.76 18.38
CA GLN A 78 35.80 -26.05 17.96
C GLN A 78 35.80 -25.05 16.80
N ALA A 79 36.03 -23.78 17.18
CA ALA A 79 36.73 -22.79 16.37
C ALA A 79 38.23 -23.12 16.19
N PRO A 80 38.85 -22.68 15.09
CA PRO A 80 40.23 -22.25 15.09
C PRO A 80 40.32 -20.74 14.86
N ALA A 81 41.12 -20.09 15.71
CA ALA A 81 41.58 -18.72 15.51
C ALA A 81 42.62 -18.72 14.38
N ASP A 82 42.45 -17.84 13.40
CA ASP A 82 43.56 -17.41 12.55
C ASP A 82 43.54 -15.89 12.37
N ASP A 83 44.72 -15.34 12.57
CA ASP A 83 45.11 -13.94 12.70
C ASP A 83 45.55 -13.45 11.33
N THR A 84 44.87 -12.45 10.77
CA THR A 84 45.51 -11.57 9.78
C THR A 84 44.81 -10.23 9.68
N THR A 85 45.51 -9.22 10.17
CA THR A 85 45.18 -7.80 10.07
C THR A 85 45.67 -7.23 8.74
N LEU A 86 44.77 -6.74 7.90
CA LEU A 86 45.10 -5.79 6.84
C LEU A 86 44.03 -4.70 6.79
N ALA A 87 44.46 -3.48 7.10
CA ALA A 87 43.67 -2.28 7.09
C ALA A 87 43.28 -1.90 5.66
N SER A 88 41.99 -1.88 5.37
CA SER A 88 41.40 -1.21 4.21
C SER A 88 40.29 -0.28 4.69
N GLU A 89 40.35 0.97 4.23
CA GLU A 89 39.44 2.08 4.50
C GLU A 89 37.97 1.66 4.68
N SER A 90 37.47 1.92 5.88
CA SER A 90 36.11 1.69 6.32
C SER A 90 35.15 2.72 5.71
N ALA A 91 34.72 2.48 4.47
CA ALA A 91 33.34 2.74 4.12
C ALA A 91 32.53 1.67 4.87
N SER A 92 31.76 2.08 5.86
CA SER A 92 30.92 1.20 6.68
C SER A 92 29.91 0.49 5.78
N GLU A 93 30.28 -0.69 5.28
CA GLU A 93 29.32 -1.64 4.73
C GLU A 93 28.31 -1.95 5.84
N PRO A 94 27.00 -1.91 5.55
CA PRO A 94 26.00 -2.36 6.51
C PRO A 94 26.35 -3.79 6.91
N SER A 95 26.35 -4.07 8.22
CA SER A 95 26.70 -5.42 8.69
C SER A 95 25.76 -6.43 8.02
N SER A 96 26.25 -7.63 7.71
CA SER A 96 25.47 -8.67 7.05
C SER A 96 24.17 -9.01 7.81
N ALA A 97 24.12 -8.75 9.12
CA ALA A 97 22.93 -8.88 9.95
C ALA A 97 21.88 -7.79 9.67
N ASP A 98 22.30 -6.55 9.41
CA ASP A 98 21.40 -5.42 9.08
C ASP A 98 20.83 -5.54 7.65
N ALA A 99 21.62 -6.10 6.72
CA ALA A 99 21.14 -6.41 5.38
C ALA A 99 20.11 -7.55 5.39
N ALA A 100 20.32 -8.57 6.22
CA ALA A 100 19.39 -9.69 6.35
C ALA A 100 18.06 -9.29 7.02
N SER A 101 18.09 -8.40 8.02
CA SER A 101 16.88 -7.90 8.67
C SER A 101 16.04 -7.01 7.74
N SER A 102 16.68 -6.11 6.98
CA SER A 102 15.97 -5.25 6.02
C SER A 102 15.31 -6.04 4.90
N ALA A 103 15.97 -7.07 4.36
CA ALA A 103 15.38 -7.97 3.36
C ALA A 103 14.16 -8.75 3.90
N LYS A 104 14.21 -9.17 5.17
CA LYS A 104 13.06 -9.81 5.83
C LYS A 104 11.90 -8.83 6.00
N ASP A 105 12.20 -7.60 6.40
CA ASP A 105 11.19 -6.54 6.52
C ASP A 105 10.55 -6.20 5.16
N ASP A 106 11.34 -6.20 4.08
CA ASP A 106 10.85 -5.97 2.71
C ASP A 106 9.89 -7.08 2.29
N ALA A 107 10.23 -8.33 2.57
CA ALA A 107 9.37 -9.48 2.27
C ALA A 107 8.04 -9.40 3.04
N ILE A 108 8.09 -9.12 4.35
CA ILE A 108 6.87 -8.97 5.17
C ILE A 108 6.00 -7.82 4.64
N MET A 109 6.61 -6.70 4.24
CA MET A 109 5.89 -5.56 3.67
C MET A 109 5.25 -5.88 2.32
N ALA A 110 5.96 -6.64 1.46
CA ALA A 110 5.43 -7.09 0.19
C ALA A 110 4.21 -8.02 0.41
N ASP A 111 4.33 -8.99 1.32
CA ASP A 111 3.24 -9.91 1.66
C ASP A 111 2.02 -9.19 2.26
N PHE A 112 2.26 -8.23 3.15
CA PHE A 112 1.21 -7.39 3.70
C PHE A 112 0.51 -6.59 2.59
N SER A 113 1.28 -5.95 1.70
CA SER A 113 0.73 -5.13 0.61
C SER A 113 -0.13 -5.94 -0.35
N ARG A 114 0.28 -7.18 -0.66
CA ARG A 114 -0.51 -8.11 -1.49
C ARG A 114 -1.80 -8.51 -0.79
N THR A 115 -1.74 -8.88 0.49
CA THR A 115 -2.93 -9.23 1.27
C THR A 115 -3.91 -8.05 1.34
N LEU A 116 -3.40 -6.84 1.55
CA LEU A 116 -4.19 -5.62 1.56
C LEU A 116 -4.84 -5.36 0.20
N GLN A 117 -4.09 -5.51 -0.89
CA GLN A 117 -4.61 -5.37 -2.24
C GLN A 117 -5.79 -6.32 -2.50
N ASP A 118 -5.64 -7.60 -2.14
CA ASP A 118 -6.68 -8.61 -2.33
C ASP A 118 -7.94 -8.23 -1.54
N ASN A 119 -7.78 -7.80 -0.27
CA ASN A 119 -8.90 -7.39 0.57
C ASN A 119 -9.61 -6.12 0.07
N LEU A 120 -8.87 -5.13 -0.43
CA LEU A 120 -9.44 -3.91 -1.01
C LEU A 120 -10.24 -4.21 -2.28
N ASN A 121 -9.75 -5.10 -3.13
CA ASN A 121 -10.45 -5.53 -4.34
C ASN A 121 -11.67 -6.43 -4.05
N ALA A 122 -11.66 -7.16 -2.94
CA ALA A 122 -12.77 -8.00 -2.49
C ALA A 122 -13.86 -7.22 -1.71
N ALA A 123 -13.67 -5.92 -1.48
CA ALA A 123 -14.58 -5.11 -0.68
C ALA A 123 -16.00 -5.05 -1.26
N HIS A 124 -16.99 -5.02 -0.36
CA HIS A 124 -18.41 -4.87 -0.71
C HIS A 124 -19.07 -3.77 0.13
N PRO A 125 -19.53 -2.66 -0.47
CA PRO A 125 -19.45 -2.33 -1.91
C PRO A 125 -18.01 -2.15 -2.40
N ALA A 126 -17.81 -2.28 -3.71
CA ALA A 126 -16.48 -2.08 -4.31
C ALA A 126 -16.00 -0.64 -4.05
N LEU A 127 -14.75 -0.49 -3.63
CA LEU A 127 -14.15 0.82 -3.32
C LEU A 127 -13.84 1.65 -4.57
N TYR A 128 -13.59 0.96 -5.68
CA TYR A 128 -13.20 1.55 -6.96
C TYR A 128 -13.73 0.67 -8.11
N PRO A 129 -14.07 1.25 -9.28
CA PRO A 129 -14.69 0.48 -10.37
C PRO A 129 -13.74 -0.47 -11.10
N THR A 130 -12.42 -0.28 -10.95
CA THR A 130 -11.37 -1.09 -11.56
C THR A 130 -10.51 -1.76 -10.49
N ALA A 131 -9.65 -2.68 -10.92
CA ALA A 131 -8.71 -3.34 -10.02
C ALA A 131 -7.75 -2.31 -9.40
N LEU A 132 -7.56 -2.43 -8.09
CA LEU A 132 -6.60 -1.65 -7.34
C LEU A 132 -5.28 -2.42 -7.28
N GLY A 133 -4.18 -1.71 -7.54
CA GLY A 133 -2.84 -2.14 -7.19
C GLY A 133 -2.39 -1.48 -5.89
N VAL A 134 -1.62 -2.19 -5.07
CA VAL A 134 -1.00 -1.64 -3.84
C VAL A 134 0.49 -1.98 -3.82
N VAL A 135 1.33 -0.96 -3.70
CA VAL A 135 2.79 -1.15 -3.62
C VAL A 135 3.38 -0.49 -2.38
N PRO A 136 4.31 -1.16 -1.67
CA PRO A 136 5.06 -0.55 -0.57
C PRO A 136 6.11 0.42 -1.12
N ARG A 137 6.35 1.50 -0.37
CA ARG A 137 7.33 2.53 -0.70
C ARG A 137 8.47 2.55 0.31
N SER A 138 9.59 3.13 -0.09
CA SER A 138 10.81 3.24 0.75
C SER A 138 10.60 4.06 2.03
N ASP A 139 9.59 4.93 2.06
CA ASP A 139 9.17 5.73 3.22
C ASP A 139 8.18 4.98 4.14
N ALA A 140 8.03 3.67 3.96
CA ALA A 140 7.06 2.82 4.66
C ALA A 140 5.59 3.25 4.50
N SER A 141 5.29 4.00 3.44
CA SER A 141 3.91 4.20 2.99
C SER A 141 3.50 3.12 1.98
N LEU A 142 2.20 2.94 1.81
CA LEU A 142 1.60 2.10 0.78
C LEU A 142 0.89 3.01 -0.22
N LEU A 143 1.23 2.87 -1.49
CA LEU A 143 0.57 3.60 -2.57
C LEU A 143 -0.45 2.69 -3.23
N ALA A 144 -1.70 3.14 -3.27
CA ALA A 144 -2.74 2.52 -4.07
C ALA A 144 -2.94 3.26 -5.39
N PHE A 145 -3.10 2.50 -6.46
CA PHE A 145 -3.25 3.00 -7.83
C PHE A 145 -4.30 2.20 -8.61
N ASP A 146 -4.76 2.77 -9.71
CA ASP A 146 -5.64 2.12 -10.68
C ASP A 146 -4.81 1.16 -11.55
N ASP A 147 -4.84 -0.13 -11.22
CA ASP A 147 -4.13 -1.21 -11.94
C ASP A 147 -4.99 -1.70 -13.12
N ALA A 148 -5.26 -0.78 -14.04
CA ALA A 148 -6.11 -1.05 -15.19
C ALA A 148 -5.51 -2.10 -16.13
N ASN A 149 -4.19 -2.29 -16.09
CA ASN A 149 -3.46 -3.25 -16.92
C ASN A 149 -3.23 -4.62 -16.24
N GLY A 150 -3.50 -4.73 -14.93
CA GLY A 150 -3.40 -5.96 -14.14
C GLY A 150 -1.96 -6.40 -13.87
N SER A 151 -0.99 -5.48 -13.94
CA SER A 151 0.44 -5.77 -13.78
C SER A 151 0.85 -5.98 -12.33
N GLN A 152 0.04 -5.52 -11.36
CA GLN A 152 0.38 -5.46 -9.93
C GLN A 152 1.64 -4.63 -9.64
N SER A 153 2.09 -3.81 -10.59
CA SER A 153 3.24 -2.92 -10.46
C SER A 153 2.82 -1.51 -10.85
N TYR A 154 3.27 -0.52 -10.09
CA TYR A 154 2.92 0.86 -10.40
C TYR A 154 3.68 1.38 -11.63
N ASP A 155 2.95 1.75 -12.66
CA ASP A 155 3.46 2.44 -13.85
C ASP A 155 3.14 3.96 -13.82
N GLU A 156 3.95 4.79 -14.49
CA GLU A 156 3.77 6.25 -14.45
C GLU A 156 2.48 6.75 -15.11
N ASP A 157 1.92 5.98 -16.04
CA ASP A 157 0.64 6.26 -16.70
C ASP A 157 -0.58 5.86 -15.87
N GLU A 158 -0.37 5.10 -14.79
CA GLU A 158 -1.44 4.70 -13.88
C GLU A 158 -1.80 5.79 -12.87
N THR A 159 -3.09 5.83 -12.55
CA THR A 159 -3.62 6.87 -11.66
C THR A 159 -3.37 6.51 -10.21
N LYS A 160 -2.61 7.36 -9.50
CA LYS A 160 -2.52 7.32 -8.03
C LYS A 160 -3.87 7.68 -7.41
N LEU A 161 -4.32 6.86 -6.46
CA LEU A 161 -5.64 6.97 -5.86
C LEU A 161 -5.54 7.51 -4.43
N PHE A 162 -4.86 6.77 -3.58
CA PHE A 162 -4.63 7.12 -2.19
C PHE A 162 -3.31 6.56 -1.66
N ILE A 163 -2.87 7.08 -0.53
CA ILE A 163 -1.68 6.65 0.21
C ILE A 163 -2.11 6.28 1.62
N ILE A 164 -1.64 5.14 2.10
CA ILE A 164 -1.75 4.70 3.49
C ILE A 164 -0.40 4.89 4.18
N GLU A 165 -0.40 5.53 5.34
CA GLU A 165 0.78 5.74 6.18
C GLU A 165 0.50 5.20 7.57
N ILE A 166 1.45 4.48 8.15
CA ILE A 166 1.37 3.99 9.53
C ILE A 166 2.14 4.95 10.43
N ASP A 167 1.39 5.59 11.34
CA ASP A 167 1.89 6.53 12.34
C ASP A 167 2.11 5.77 13.66
N GLY A 168 3.32 5.21 13.79
CA GLY A 168 3.71 4.47 14.98
C GLY A 168 3.79 5.34 16.24
N GLU A 169 4.02 6.66 16.11
CA GLU A 169 4.10 7.57 17.26
C GLU A 169 2.73 7.77 17.91
N ASN A 170 1.67 7.86 17.10
CA ASN A 170 0.29 8.04 17.59
C ASN A 170 -0.56 6.78 17.54
N SER A 171 0.02 5.63 17.18
CA SER A 171 -0.69 4.34 17.05
C SER A 171 -1.95 4.45 16.17
N ARG A 172 -1.78 5.02 14.97
CA ARG A 172 -2.87 5.18 14.01
C ARG A 172 -2.42 4.92 12.58
N ILE A 173 -3.39 4.59 11.73
CA ILE A 173 -3.22 4.49 10.29
C ILE A 173 -3.85 5.75 9.69
N VAL A 174 -3.15 6.38 8.76
CA VAL A 174 -3.60 7.59 8.08
C VAL A 174 -3.76 7.27 6.59
N ALA A 175 -4.95 7.51 6.06
CA ALA A 175 -5.21 7.41 4.63
C ALA A 175 -5.35 8.82 4.05
N SER A 176 -4.72 9.07 2.90
CA SER A 176 -4.85 10.33 2.18
C SER A 176 -5.11 10.13 0.71
N SER A 177 -6.12 10.82 0.19
CA SER A 177 -6.50 10.76 -1.23
C SER A 177 -5.74 11.76 -2.07
N ARG A 178 -5.77 11.57 -3.39
CA ARG A 178 -5.24 12.55 -4.36
C ARG A 178 -5.92 13.92 -4.28
N SER A 179 -7.19 14.00 -3.85
CA SER A 179 -7.89 15.29 -3.65
C SER A 179 -7.29 16.08 -2.48
N GLY A 180 -6.53 15.42 -1.60
CA GLY A 180 -5.99 15.95 -0.36
C GLY A 180 -6.88 15.70 0.85
N ALA A 181 -7.94 14.89 0.70
CA ALA A 181 -8.66 14.39 1.86
C ALA A 181 -7.73 13.51 2.70
N VAL A 182 -7.92 13.55 4.01
CA VAL A 182 -7.17 12.78 5.00
C VAL A 182 -8.16 12.26 6.02
N ASN A 183 -8.14 10.96 6.25
CA ASN A 183 -8.79 10.33 7.40
C ASN A 183 -7.75 9.51 8.17
N ASP A 184 -8.05 9.21 9.43
CA ASP A 184 -7.24 8.31 10.24
C ASP A 184 -8.11 7.35 11.04
N HIS A 185 -7.55 6.19 11.39
CA HIS A 185 -8.09 5.25 12.36
C HIS A 185 -7.01 4.87 13.36
N HIS A 186 -7.36 4.91 14.65
CA HIS A 186 -6.49 4.44 15.72
C HIS A 186 -6.61 2.93 15.84
N PHE A 187 -5.48 2.25 16.06
CA PHE A 187 -5.47 0.83 16.35
C PHE A 187 -4.88 0.63 17.76
N SER A 188 -5.44 -0.33 18.51
CA SER A 188 -4.84 -0.71 19.79
C SER A 188 -3.65 -1.62 19.50
N GLY A 189 -2.43 -1.08 19.61
CA GLY A 189 -1.17 -1.75 19.26
C GLY A 189 -0.76 -2.90 20.20
N THR A 190 -1.65 -3.85 20.46
CA THR A 190 -1.46 -4.90 21.47
C THR A 190 -0.86 -6.19 20.93
N SER A 191 -0.62 -6.34 19.62
CA SER A 191 0.06 -7.54 19.12
C SER A 191 1.56 -7.31 18.95
N LEU A 192 2.34 -8.31 19.39
CA LEU A 192 3.81 -8.31 19.33
C LEU A 192 4.32 -8.04 17.91
N LEU A 193 3.65 -8.62 16.91
CA LEU A 193 4.04 -8.55 15.51
C LEU A 193 3.56 -7.26 14.83
N THR A 194 2.37 -6.73 15.14
CA THR A 194 2.04 -5.34 14.79
C THR A 194 3.10 -4.38 15.35
N GLY A 195 3.58 -4.61 16.57
CA GLY A 195 4.72 -3.89 17.14
C GLY A 195 6.01 -4.02 16.31
N TYR A 196 6.32 -5.21 15.81
CA TYR A 196 7.45 -5.45 14.91
C TYR A 196 7.29 -4.72 13.57
N LEU A 197 6.12 -4.81 12.94
CA LEU A 197 5.82 -4.16 11.67
C LEU A 197 5.88 -2.62 11.80
N ILE A 198 5.31 -2.08 12.88
CA ILE A 198 5.43 -0.64 13.19
C ILE A 198 6.90 -0.28 13.43
N GLY A 199 7.64 -1.11 14.17
CA GLY A 199 9.06 -0.92 14.42
C GLY A 199 9.89 -0.86 13.13
N SER A 200 9.66 -1.79 12.20
CA SER A 200 10.36 -1.84 10.91
C SER A 200 9.97 -0.66 10.01
N MET A 201 8.71 -0.24 10.03
CA MET A 201 8.25 0.95 9.32
C MET A 201 8.84 2.24 9.89
N LEU A 202 8.89 2.39 11.21
CA LEU A 202 9.52 3.53 11.87
C LEU A 202 11.03 3.59 11.54
N ALA A 203 11.71 2.45 11.52
CA ALA A 203 13.12 2.38 11.10
C ALA A 203 13.28 2.85 9.65
N ARG A 204 12.42 2.39 8.73
CA ARG A 204 12.42 2.82 7.32
C ARG A 204 12.12 4.31 7.14
N GLN A 205 11.13 4.84 7.84
CA GLN A 205 10.80 6.27 7.82
C GLN A 205 12.01 7.11 8.24
N ARG A 206 12.71 6.69 9.30
CA ARG A 206 13.95 7.35 9.76
C ARG A 206 15.07 7.27 8.73
N LEU A 207 15.25 6.10 8.09
CA LEU A 207 16.26 5.91 7.03
C LEU A 207 15.94 6.72 5.77
N ALA A 208 14.67 6.84 5.41
CA ALA A 208 14.20 7.65 4.29
C ALA A 208 14.19 9.17 4.58
N GLY A 209 14.62 9.58 5.78
CA GLY A 209 14.63 11.00 6.20
C GLY A 209 13.24 11.60 6.35
N VAL A 210 12.20 10.75 6.48
CA VAL A 210 10.83 11.20 6.74
C VAL A 210 10.80 11.79 8.13
N ASN A 211 10.28 13.01 8.26
CA ASN A 211 10.09 13.62 9.56
C ASN A 211 8.79 13.07 10.17
N PRO A 212 8.87 12.21 11.21
CA PRO A 212 7.68 11.58 11.80
C PRO A 212 6.73 12.62 12.40
N SER A 213 7.25 13.78 12.84
CA SER A 213 6.42 14.89 13.28
C SER A 213 5.47 15.42 12.20
N ARG A 214 5.80 15.29 10.90
CA ARG A 214 4.87 15.69 9.83
C ARG A 214 3.67 14.75 9.75
N LEU A 215 3.90 13.46 9.94
CA LEU A 215 2.86 12.46 9.97
C LEU A 215 2.01 12.60 11.25
N ALA A 216 2.67 12.76 12.39
CA ALA A 216 2.00 12.97 13.68
C ALA A 216 1.10 14.22 13.69
N ASN A 217 1.50 15.29 13.01
CA ASN A 217 0.70 16.51 12.90
C ASN A 217 -0.35 16.48 11.77
N LYS A 218 -0.44 15.39 11.01
CA LYS A 218 -1.44 15.24 9.95
C LYS A 218 -2.83 15.09 10.59
N LYS A 219 -3.75 15.98 10.22
CA LYS A 219 -5.11 16.05 10.79
C LYS A 219 -6.13 15.59 9.76
N PRO A 220 -7.21 14.91 10.19
CA PRO A 220 -8.33 14.62 9.32
C PRO A 220 -8.86 15.89 8.64
N ALA A 221 -9.06 15.80 7.34
CA ALA A 221 -9.50 16.92 6.52
C ALA A 221 -10.32 16.40 5.33
N THR A 222 -11.46 17.01 5.07
CA THR A 222 -12.24 16.70 3.87
C THR A 222 -11.60 17.31 2.63
N ALA A 223 -11.86 16.74 1.45
CA ALA A 223 -11.38 17.25 0.16
C ALA A 223 -11.67 18.75 -0.01
N LYS A 224 -12.89 19.18 0.36
CA LYS A 224 -13.32 20.59 0.32
C LYS A 224 -12.46 21.47 1.22
N THR A 225 -12.12 21.01 2.42
CA THR A 225 -11.29 21.75 3.37
C THR A 225 -9.85 21.84 2.88
N ALA A 226 -9.31 20.73 2.35
CA ALA A 226 -7.97 20.68 1.76
C ALA A 226 -7.84 21.62 0.54
N ALA A 227 -8.83 21.60 -0.36
CA ALA A 227 -8.90 22.50 -1.51
C ALA A 227 -8.97 23.97 -1.07
N LYS A 228 -9.79 24.29 -0.06
CA LYS A 228 -9.89 25.64 0.49
C LYS A 228 -8.57 26.12 1.12
N ALA A 229 -7.86 25.25 1.84
CA ALA A 229 -6.56 25.60 2.42
C ALA A 229 -5.52 25.92 1.33
N ARG A 230 -5.53 25.17 0.22
CA ARG A 230 -4.66 25.43 -0.94
C ARG A 230 -5.03 26.73 -1.66
N ALA A 231 -6.33 26.99 -1.86
CA ALA A 231 -6.83 28.19 -2.54
C ALA A 231 -6.71 29.47 -1.68
N GLY A 232 -6.79 29.34 -0.36
CA GLY A 232 -6.78 30.46 0.59
C GLY A 232 -5.40 31.07 0.87
N SER A 233 -4.32 30.48 0.37
CA SER A 233 -2.95 30.95 0.61
C SER A 233 -2.57 32.24 -0.15
N GLY A 234 -3.48 32.82 -0.94
CA GLY A 234 -3.19 33.94 -1.85
C GLY A 234 -3.76 35.32 -1.49
N SER A 235 -4.47 35.51 -0.37
CA SER A 235 -5.17 36.79 -0.10
C SER A 235 -4.67 37.54 1.14
N HIS A 236 -3.37 37.86 1.20
CA HIS A 236 -2.89 38.94 2.07
C HIS A 236 -1.92 39.86 1.31
N SER A 237 -2.47 40.63 0.38
CA SER A 237 -1.86 41.90 -0.01
C SER A 237 -2.95 42.90 -0.39
N LYS A 238 -3.42 43.70 0.58
CA LYS A 238 -3.79 45.11 0.40
C LYS A 238 -4.31 45.74 1.71
N GLY A 239 -3.60 46.79 2.13
CA GLY A 239 -4.03 47.84 3.06
C GLY A 239 -3.80 47.48 4.54
N LYS A 240 -3.07 48.25 5.34
CA LYS A 240 -2.84 49.69 5.33
C LYS A 240 -1.39 50.04 5.65
#